data_AF-V4Q5K3-F1
#
_entry.id   AF-V4Q5K3-F1
#
_cell.length_a   1.000
_cell.length_b   1.000
_cell.length_c   1.000
_cell.angle_alpha   90.00
_cell.angle_beta   90.00
_cell.angle_gamma   90.00
#
_symmetry.space_group_name_H-M   'P 1'
#
loop_
_entity.id
_entity.type
_entity.pdbx_description
1 polymer ?
#
loop_
_entity_poly.entity_id
_entity_poly.type
_entity_poly.pdbx_seq_one_letter_code
_entity_poly.pdbx_strand_id
1 'polypeptide(L)'
;MERLAHIDALRGSAALLLIFQTLLLPLSDGWALQHALDPGLLAMLWFLLCCGFIVPASLHTSVDGGRGFVVRRLLRLLPVYLLAVLLTAILLPTAPAWLPGVAAPGSAMAFEVIGAYGALPPILLFYGFCLLLQVLGLLHSVSLRTSCALVLLAVALLLALARQLLGTELPVTLPLALSLMFFASLRYEAKHESSSYARRRAREYARYTLRIYLLVLPIIFLAGWSADATAWPRDLLTYALAIVTFLLVTSRLPLRAPPLVWLGSLSYSLYLLLPAMQRLSELLTQALGLTGPTASLAGAVFSLLLALGSAQLCRQVLDLPLAHAGRRLTRQHDLMPLARLHSR
;
A
#
# COMPACT_ATOMS: atom_id res chain seq x y z
N MET A 1 22.00 8.76 8.21
CA MET A 1 21.13 7.94 7.35
C MET A 1 20.35 8.88 6.44
N GLU A 2 20.80 9.07 5.20
CA GLU A 2 19.95 9.67 4.16
C GLU A 2 18.69 8.81 4.09
N ARG A 3 17.59 9.30 4.67
CA ARG A 3 16.30 8.61 4.64
C ARG A 3 16.00 8.27 3.18
N LEU A 4 15.32 7.14 2.97
CA LEU A 4 14.80 6.68 1.68
C LEU A 4 13.76 7.68 1.14
N ALA A 5 14.15 8.93 0.89
CA ALA A 5 13.30 10.04 0.48
C ALA A 5 12.60 9.73 -0.83
N HIS A 6 13.25 8.94 -1.70
CA HIS A 6 12.65 8.42 -2.93
C HIS A 6 11.49 7.45 -2.69
N ILE A 7 11.54 6.64 -1.62
CA ILE A 7 10.44 5.74 -1.25
C ILE A 7 9.33 6.53 -0.56
N ASP A 8 9.68 7.48 0.32
CA ASP A 8 8.68 8.36 0.94
C ASP A 8 7.99 9.21 -0.14
N ALA A 9 8.71 9.70 -1.14
CA ALA A 9 8.13 10.40 -2.28
C ALA A 9 7.20 9.50 -3.11
N LEU A 10 7.57 8.23 -3.35
CA LEU A 10 6.71 7.27 -4.05
C LEU A 10 5.43 6.96 -3.26
N ARG A 11 5.51 6.91 -1.93
CA ARG A 11 4.31 6.81 -1.07
C ARG A 11 3.46 8.07 -1.14
N GLY A 12 4.07 9.24 -1.27
CA GLY A 12 3.38 10.51 -1.48
C GLY A 12 2.65 10.54 -2.81
N SER A 13 3.29 10.13 -3.91
CA SER A 13 2.61 10.03 -5.21
C SER A 13 1.47 9.02 -5.19
N ALA A 14 1.61 7.92 -4.45
CA ALA A 14 0.51 6.98 -4.23
C ALA A 14 -0.66 7.63 -3.48
N ALA A 15 -0.42 8.51 -2.50
CA ALA A 15 -1.47 9.25 -1.83
C ALA A 15 -2.15 10.27 -2.77
N LEU A 16 -1.38 10.96 -3.63
CA LEU A 16 -1.96 11.86 -4.64
C LEU A 16 -2.84 11.12 -5.64
N LEU A 17 -2.40 9.95 -6.13
CA LEU A 17 -3.20 9.14 -7.04
C LEU A 17 -4.49 8.65 -6.40
N LEU A 18 -4.46 8.28 -5.12
CA LEU A 18 -5.67 7.91 -4.39
C LEU A 18 -6.63 9.10 -4.27
N ILE A 19 -6.12 10.28 -3.88
CA ILE A 19 -6.92 11.52 -3.82
C ILE A 19 -7.53 11.83 -5.20
N PHE A 20 -6.74 11.67 -6.26
CA PHE A 20 -7.19 11.86 -7.64
C PHE A 20 -8.32 10.88 -8.00
N GLN A 21 -8.15 9.60 -7.71
CA GLN A 21 -9.17 8.58 -7.96
C GLN A 21 -10.47 8.87 -7.21
N THR A 22 -10.35 9.23 -5.93
CA THR A 22 -11.51 9.31 -5.02
C THR A 22 -12.26 10.64 -5.16
N LEU A 23 -11.55 11.75 -5.41
CA LEU A 23 -12.15 13.09 -5.39
C LEU A 23 -12.27 13.74 -6.77
N LEU A 24 -11.33 13.48 -7.68
CA LEU A 24 -11.25 14.18 -8.98
C LEU A 24 -11.88 13.36 -10.10
N LEU A 25 -11.70 12.03 -10.10
CA LEU A 25 -12.27 11.18 -11.15
C LEU A 25 -13.80 11.22 -11.20
N PRO A 26 -14.56 11.22 -10.08
CA PRO A 26 -16.03 11.33 -10.12
C PRO A 26 -16.54 12.65 -10.68
N LEU A 27 -15.69 13.69 -10.72
CA LEU A 27 -16.03 15.00 -11.29
C LEU A 27 -15.80 15.06 -12.80
N SER A 28 -15.17 14.03 -13.38
CA SER A 28 -14.86 13.96 -14.80
C SER A 28 -15.62 12.82 -15.46
N ASP A 29 -16.19 13.04 -16.64
CA ASP A 29 -16.75 11.98 -17.50
C ASP A 29 -15.66 11.09 -18.12
N GLY A 30 -14.53 10.90 -17.43
CA GLY A 30 -13.24 10.42 -17.93
C GLY A 30 -13.26 9.00 -18.47
N TRP A 31 -13.88 8.81 -19.63
CA TRP A 31 -14.07 7.55 -20.32
C TRP A 31 -12.74 6.83 -20.58
N ALA A 32 -11.71 7.59 -20.98
CA ALA A 32 -10.38 7.06 -21.27
C ALA A 32 -9.64 6.53 -20.03
N LEU A 33 -9.73 7.24 -18.89
CA LEU A 33 -9.11 6.80 -17.64
C LEU A 33 -9.88 5.62 -17.05
N GLN A 34 -11.21 5.62 -17.08
CA GLN A 34 -12.03 4.53 -16.54
C GLN A 34 -11.79 3.17 -17.24
N HIS A 35 -11.44 3.19 -18.53
CA HIS A 35 -11.24 1.98 -19.33
C HIS A 35 -9.77 1.57 -19.50
N ALA A 36 -8.80 2.50 -19.51
CA ALA A 36 -7.41 2.18 -19.81
C ALA A 36 -6.53 1.89 -18.58
N LEU A 37 -6.80 2.51 -17.44
CA LEU A 37 -5.98 2.36 -16.23
C LEU A 37 -6.83 2.50 -14.97
N ASP A 38 -6.53 1.75 -13.90
CA ASP A 38 -7.13 2.02 -12.59
C ASP A 38 -6.13 2.80 -11.70
N PRO A 39 -6.35 4.12 -11.50
CA PRO A 39 -5.48 4.94 -10.66
C PRO A 39 -5.48 4.50 -9.19
N GLY A 40 -6.61 4.01 -8.68
CA GLY A 40 -6.75 3.54 -7.30
C GLY A 40 -5.95 2.27 -7.06
N LEU A 41 -6.05 1.31 -7.99
CA LEU A 41 -5.24 0.10 -7.96
C LEU A 41 -3.74 0.41 -8.08
N LEU A 42 -3.35 1.33 -8.98
CA LEU A 42 -1.95 1.76 -9.12
C LEU A 42 -1.42 2.35 -7.79
N ALA A 43 -2.20 3.23 -7.17
CA ALA A 43 -1.89 3.85 -5.90
C ALA A 43 -1.66 2.80 -4.81
N MET A 44 -2.56 1.81 -4.72
CA MET A 44 -2.45 0.73 -3.76
C MET A 44 -1.22 -0.15 -4.01
N LEU A 45 -0.94 -0.53 -5.25
CA LEU A 45 0.24 -1.33 -5.59
C LEU A 45 1.53 -0.61 -5.24
N TRP A 46 1.63 0.69 -5.51
CA TRP A 46 2.79 1.49 -5.07
C TRP A 46 2.94 1.50 -3.56
N PHE A 47 1.84 1.62 -2.83
CA PHE A 47 1.86 1.59 -1.37
C PHE A 47 2.34 0.23 -0.83
N LEU A 48 1.84 -0.87 -1.41
CA LEU A 48 2.22 -2.24 -1.05
C LEU A 48 3.69 -2.53 -1.38
N LEU A 49 4.15 -2.16 -2.58
CA LEU A 49 5.55 -2.30 -3.01
C LEU A 49 6.50 -1.51 -2.09
N CYS A 50 6.13 -0.28 -1.72
CA CYS A 50 6.89 0.51 -0.74
C CYS A 50 6.97 -0.19 0.63
N CYS A 51 5.87 -0.81 1.09
CA CYS A 51 5.86 -1.59 2.32
C CYS A 51 6.80 -2.81 2.22
N GLY A 52 6.72 -3.57 1.13
CA GLY A 52 7.58 -4.72 0.85
C GLY A 52 9.07 -4.36 0.79
N PHE A 53 9.40 -3.16 0.28
CA PHE A 53 10.76 -2.66 0.19
C PHE A 53 11.37 -2.30 1.57
N ILE A 54 10.58 -1.70 2.47
CA ILE A 54 11.09 -1.17 3.75
C ILE A 54 11.06 -2.19 4.88
N VAL A 55 10.05 -3.07 4.93
CA VAL A 55 9.77 -3.91 6.12
C VAL A 55 10.88 -4.92 6.42
N PRO A 56 11.32 -5.77 5.47
CA PRO A 56 12.37 -6.75 5.77
C PRO A 56 13.71 -6.08 6.09
N ALA A 57 14.01 -4.97 5.41
CA ALA A 57 15.17 -4.14 5.69
C ALA A 57 15.18 -3.63 7.15
N SER A 58 14.02 -3.17 7.63
CA SER A 58 13.88 -2.68 9.00
C SER A 58 14.07 -3.79 10.05
N LEU A 59 13.61 -5.01 9.74
CA LEU A 59 13.77 -6.19 10.59
C LEU A 59 15.23 -6.67 10.66
N HIS A 60 16.01 -6.56 9.58
CA HIS A 60 17.44 -6.87 9.60
C HIS A 60 18.24 -5.96 10.54
N THR A 61 17.82 -4.70 10.67
CA THR A 61 18.55 -3.71 11.48
C THR A 61 18.14 -3.66 12.96
N SER A 62 17.09 -4.36 13.38
CA SER A 62 16.59 -4.26 14.74
C SER A 62 17.40 -5.11 15.73
N VAL A 63 18.09 -4.44 16.65
CA VAL A 63 18.93 -5.04 17.72
C VAL A 63 18.11 -5.91 18.69
N ASP A 64 16.85 -5.54 18.98
CA ASP A 64 15.97 -6.26 19.93
C ASP A 64 15.19 -7.44 19.29
N GLY A 65 15.59 -7.87 18.10
CA GLY A 65 14.83 -8.84 17.31
C GLY A 65 13.45 -8.32 16.86
N GLY A 66 12.64 -9.22 16.29
CA GLY A 66 11.35 -8.86 15.68
C GLY A 66 10.37 -8.16 16.62
N ARG A 67 10.47 -8.36 17.94
CA ARG A 67 9.56 -7.79 18.96
C ARG A 67 9.57 -6.26 18.97
N GLY A 68 10.75 -5.63 18.97
CA GLY A 68 10.84 -4.17 18.99
C GLY A 68 10.28 -3.53 17.72
N PHE A 69 10.45 -4.21 16.57
CA PHE A 69 9.86 -3.77 15.31
C PHE A 69 8.32 -3.84 15.34
N VAL A 70 7.76 -4.94 15.82
CA VAL A 70 6.30 -5.15 15.92
C VAL A 70 5.67 -4.10 16.81
N VAL A 71 6.22 -3.89 18.02
CA VAL A 71 5.66 -2.94 18.98
C VAL A 71 5.66 -1.53 18.41
N ARG A 72 6.76 -1.07 17.81
CA ARG A 72 6.84 0.27 17.20
C ARG A 72 5.87 0.44 16.03
N ARG A 73 5.68 -0.62 15.23
CA ARG A 73 4.81 -0.56 14.06
C ARG A 73 3.33 -0.66 14.45
N LEU A 74 2.97 -1.53 15.38
CA LEU A 74 1.62 -1.61 15.93
C LEU A 74 1.22 -0.31 16.64
N LEU A 75 2.08 0.26 17.48
CA LEU A 75 1.79 1.53 18.17
C LEU A 75 1.59 2.71 17.22
N ARG A 76 2.12 2.65 16.00
CA ARG A 76 1.88 3.65 14.96
C ARG A 76 0.60 3.35 14.16
N LEU A 77 0.37 2.09 13.79
CA LEU A 77 -0.70 1.71 12.87
C LEU A 77 -2.06 1.54 13.56
N LEU A 78 -2.06 0.93 14.75
CA LEU A 78 -3.26 0.58 15.53
C LEU A 78 -4.11 1.79 15.96
N PRO A 79 -3.57 2.88 16.54
CA PRO A 79 -4.41 3.97 17.02
C PRO A 79 -5.15 4.68 15.88
N VAL A 80 -4.46 4.93 14.76
CA VAL A 80 -5.05 5.54 13.57
C VAL A 80 -6.06 4.60 12.92
N TYR A 81 -5.77 3.30 12.92
CA TYR A 81 -6.70 2.29 12.44
C TYR A 81 -7.99 2.25 13.27
N LEU A 82 -7.88 2.18 14.61
CA LEU A 82 -9.04 2.19 15.50
C LEU A 82 -9.87 3.47 15.35
N LEU A 83 -9.21 4.62 15.20
CA LEU A 83 -9.90 5.88 14.92
C LEU A 83 -10.63 5.83 13.57
N ALA A 84 -9.98 5.33 12.52
CA ALA A 84 -10.61 5.18 11.21
C ALA A 84 -11.82 4.24 11.28
N VAL A 85 -11.69 3.07 11.94
CA VAL A 85 -12.78 2.13 12.18
C VAL A 85 -13.96 2.85 12.86
N LEU A 86 -13.70 3.56 13.96
CA LEU A 86 -14.72 4.27 14.72
C LEU A 86 -15.44 5.32 13.87
N LEU A 87 -14.68 6.15 13.14
CA LEU A 87 -15.24 7.18 12.27
C LEU A 87 -16.06 6.55 11.13
N THR A 88 -15.58 5.47 10.54
CA THR A 88 -16.32 4.76 9.48
C THR A 88 -17.59 4.11 10.01
N ALA A 89 -17.57 3.54 11.21
CA ALA A 89 -18.74 2.94 11.83
C ALA A 89 -19.82 4.00 12.15
N ILE A 90 -19.42 5.20 12.56
CA ILE A 90 -20.33 6.31 12.86
C ILE A 90 -20.89 6.93 11.56
N LEU A 91 -20.04 7.16 10.56
CA LEU A 91 -20.40 7.92 9.36
C LEU A 91 -21.00 7.06 8.24
N LEU A 92 -20.70 5.76 8.23
CA LEU A 92 -21.20 4.78 7.27
C LEU A 92 -21.84 3.58 8.00
N PRO A 93 -22.93 3.77 8.77
CA PRO A 93 -23.54 2.70 9.58
C PRO A 93 -24.14 1.57 8.73
N THR A 94 -24.46 1.84 7.46
CA THR A 94 -24.99 0.87 6.50
C THR A 94 -23.93 0.28 5.57
N ALA A 95 -22.66 0.71 5.68
CA ALA A 95 -21.59 0.07 4.93
C ALA A 95 -21.42 -1.35 5.47
N PRO A 96 -21.48 -2.38 4.61
CA PRO A 96 -21.55 -3.76 5.07
C PRO A 96 -20.18 -4.28 5.58
N ALA A 97 -19.18 -3.40 5.70
CA ALA A 97 -17.84 -3.62 6.20
C ALA A 97 -17.54 -2.66 7.35
N TRP A 98 -17.99 -3.02 8.56
CA TRP A 98 -17.67 -2.34 9.83
C TRP A 98 -16.19 -2.46 10.22
N LEU A 99 -15.48 -3.41 9.60
CA LEU A 99 -14.04 -3.58 9.69
C LEU A 99 -13.38 -3.09 8.39
N PRO A 100 -12.48 -2.11 8.47
CA PRO A 100 -11.60 -1.74 7.39
C PRO A 100 -10.81 -2.93 6.81
N GLY A 101 -11.32 -3.53 5.72
CA GLY A 101 -10.64 -4.60 4.98
C GLY A 101 -11.36 -5.95 4.99
N VAL A 102 -12.56 -6.03 5.56
CA VAL A 102 -13.44 -7.20 5.43
C VAL A 102 -14.53 -6.84 4.44
N ALA A 103 -14.46 -7.37 3.21
CA ALA A 103 -15.55 -7.25 2.25
C ALA A 103 -16.79 -7.96 2.80
N ALA A 104 -17.95 -7.34 2.58
CA ALA A 104 -19.22 -7.98 2.87
C ALA A 104 -19.52 -9.11 1.87
N PRO A 105 -20.24 -10.16 2.27
CA PRO A 105 -20.72 -11.15 1.32
C PRO A 105 -21.74 -10.49 0.37
N GLY A 106 -21.39 -10.39 -0.91
CA GLY A 106 -22.34 -9.99 -1.97
C GLY A 106 -21.99 -8.77 -2.82
N SER A 107 -20.82 -8.12 -2.68
CA SER A 107 -20.39 -7.13 -3.67
C SER A 107 -19.79 -7.81 -4.90
N ALA A 108 -20.63 -8.16 -5.86
CA ALA A 108 -20.19 -8.58 -7.18
C ALA A 108 -19.46 -7.41 -7.88
N MET A 109 -18.25 -7.67 -8.39
CA MET A 109 -17.37 -6.83 -9.23
C MET A 109 -16.62 -5.70 -8.48
N ALA A 110 -15.29 -5.56 -8.50
CA ALA A 110 -14.17 -6.37 -8.98
C ALA A 110 -12.95 -6.02 -8.09
N PHE A 111 -12.16 -7.02 -7.70
CA PHE A 111 -10.96 -6.95 -6.84
C PHE A 111 -11.19 -6.87 -5.31
N GLU A 112 -11.86 -7.91 -4.79
CA GLU A 112 -12.35 -8.20 -3.42
C GLU A 112 -11.38 -8.18 -2.22
N VAL A 113 -10.18 -7.63 -2.33
CA VAL A 113 -9.37 -7.25 -1.14
C VAL A 113 -8.94 -5.79 -1.20
N ILE A 114 -8.99 -5.17 -2.38
CA ILE A 114 -8.40 -3.87 -2.68
C ILE A 114 -9.44 -2.71 -2.67
N GLY A 115 -10.74 -3.01 -2.76
CA GLY A 115 -11.77 -2.02 -3.10
C GLY A 115 -12.28 -1.05 -2.01
N ALA A 116 -12.21 -1.37 -0.70
CA ALA A 116 -12.77 -0.48 0.33
C ALA A 116 -11.73 0.04 1.36
N TYR A 117 -10.74 -0.78 1.71
CA TYR A 117 -9.70 -0.46 2.71
C TYR A 117 -8.35 -1.13 2.38
N GLY A 118 -8.17 -1.36 1.09
CA GLY A 118 -7.72 -2.68 0.66
C GLY A 118 -6.23 -2.98 0.69
N ALA A 119 -5.41 -2.03 1.15
CA ALA A 119 -3.99 -2.30 1.36
C ALA A 119 -3.74 -2.99 2.70
N LEU A 120 -4.65 -2.85 3.67
CA LEU A 120 -4.36 -3.23 5.06
C LEU A 120 -4.29 -4.75 5.28
N PRO A 121 -5.23 -5.58 4.78
CA PRO A 121 -5.12 -7.03 4.95
C PRO A 121 -3.83 -7.60 4.33
N PRO A 122 -3.44 -7.25 3.08
CA PRO A 122 -2.15 -7.68 2.53
C PRO A 122 -0.95 -7.22 3.37
N ILE A 123 -1.00 -6.00 3.93
CA ILE A 123 0.08 -5.46 4.77
C ILE A 123 0.25 -6.24 6.07
N LEU A 124 -0.85 -6.50 6.79
CA LEU A 124 -0.81 -7.24 8.06
C LEU A 124 -0.33 -8.67 7.83
N LEU A 125 -0.84 -9.33 6.79
CA LEU A 125 -0.43 -10.68 6.43
C LEU A 125 1.05 -10.73 6.04
N PHE A 126 1.52 -9.76 5.25
CA PHE A 126 2.94 -9.64 4.91
C PHE A 126 3.83 -9.44 6.15
N TYR A 127 3.40 -8.63 7.12
CA TYR A 127 4.14 -8.48 8.37
C TYR A 127 4.17 -9.79 9.16
N GLY A 128 3.04 -10.49 9.26
CA GLY A 128 2.97 -11.81 9.89
C GLY A 128 3.97 -12.78 9.27
N PHE A 129 4.02 -12.86 7.94
CA PHE A 129 5.00 -13.68 7.22
C PHE A 129 6.45 -13.24 7.49
N CYS A 130 6.75 -11.94 7.45
CA CYS A 130 8.10 -11.45 7.70
C CYS A 130 8.56 -11.77 9.13
N LEU A 131 7.67 -11.67 10.12
CA LEU A 131 7.96 -12.01 11.50
C LEU A 131 8.17 -13.51 11.69
N LEU A 132 7.34 -14.34 11.06
CA LEU A 132 7.52 -15.79 11.07
C LEU A 132 8.89 -16.17 10.50
N LEU A 133 9.24 -15.62 9.32
CA LEU A 133 10.55 -15.85 8.70
C LEU A 133 11.71 -15.31 9.56
N GLN A 134 11.51 -14.22 10.29
CA GLN A 134 12.51 -13.68 11.22
C GLN A 134 12.72 -14.58 12.44
N VAL A 135 11.64 -15.09 13.03
CA VAL A 135 11.69 -16.02 14.18
C VAL A 135 12.38 -17.31 13.80
N LEU A 136 12.17 -17.79 12.57
CA LEU A 136 12.87 -18.95 12.02
C LEU A 136 14.32 -18.66 11.60
N GLY A 137 14.78 -17.40 11.67
CA GLY A 137 16.11 -16.98 11.21
C GLY A 137 16.28 -16.95 9.68
N LEU A 138 15.23 -17.29 8.93
CA LEU A 138 15.24 -17.54 7.50
C LEU A 138 15.11 -16.26 6.64
N LEU A 139 14.71 -15.13 7.24
CA LEU A 139 14.50 -13.86 6.53
C LEU A 139 15.76 -13.35 5.81
N HIS A 140 16.94 -13.70 6.33
CA HIS A 140 18.26 -13.35 5.76
C HIS A 140 18.55 -14.04 4.43
N SER A 141 17.84 -15.12 4.11
CA SER A 141 18.08 -15.85 2.88
C SER A 141 17.29 -15.25 1.71
N VAL A 142 18.03 -14.75 0.72
CA VAL A 142 17.47 -14.27 -0.56
C VAL A 142 16.68 -15.38 -1.27
N SER A 143 17.18 -16.61 -1.17
CA SER A 143 16.57 -17.77 -1.81
C SER A 143 15.17 -18.04 -1.26
N LEU A 144 14.97 -18.05 0.06
CA LEU A 144 13.64 -18.32 0.62
C LEU A 144 12.66 -17.21 0.34
N ARG A 145 13.08 -15.93 0.40
CA ARG A 145 12.21 -14.81 -0.01
C ARG A 145 11.79 -14.93 -1.48
N THR A 146 12.70 -15.38 -2.34
CA THR A 146 12.38 -15.66 -3.75
C THR A 146 11.40 -16.83 -3.85
N SER A 147 11.63 -17.93 -3.13
CA SER A 147 10.71 -19.07 -3.07
C SER A 147 9.33 -18.66 -2.58
N CYS A 148 9.22 -17.86 -1.51
CA CYS A 148 7.94 -17.33 -1.03
C CYS A 148 7.23 -16.50 -2.10
N ALA A 149 7.93 -15.61 -2.80
CA ALA A 149 7.35 -14.84 -3.90
C ALA A 149 6.81 -15.75 -5.01
N LEU A 150 7.58 -16.76 -5.42
CA LEU A 150 7.20 -17.69 -6.48
C LEU A 150 6.08 -18.64 -6.07
N VAL A 151 6.08 -19.15 -4.83
CA VAL A 151 5.00 -19.98 -4.29
C VAL A 151 3.70 -19.19 -4.23
N LEU A 152 3.75 -17.94 -3.73
CA LEU A 152 2.56 -17.08 -3.70
C LEU A 152 2.06 -16.73 -5.12
N LEU A 153 2.97 -16.56 -6.08
CA LEU A 153 2.59 -16.36 -7.49
C LEU A 153 1.94 -17.63 -8.07
N ALA A 154 2.46 -18.81 -7.76
CA ALA A 154 1.87 -20.09 -8.17
C ALA A 154 0.49 -20.30 -7.52
N VAL A 155 0.33 -19.96 -6.24
CA VAL A 155 -0.97 -19.98 -5.56
C VAL A 155 -1.96 -19.02 -6.22
N ALA A 156 -1.52 -17.80 -6.59
CA ALA A 156 -2.37 -16.86 -7.33
C ALA A 156 -2.81 -17.45 -8.69
N LEU A 157 -1.90 -18.11 -9.41
CA LEU A 157 -2.23 -18.80 -10.66
C LEU A 157 -3.22 -19.96 -10.46
N LEU A 158 -3.00 -20.79 -9.44
CA LEU A 158 -3.92 -21.89 -9.12
C LEU A 158 -5.31 -21.38 -8.73
N LEU A 159 -5.40 -20.31 -7.94
CA LEU A 159 -6.68 -19.67 -7.61
C LEU A 159 -7.35 -19.05 -8.84
N ALA A 160 -6.58 -18.47 -9.77
CA ALA A 160 -7.12 -17.91 -11.01
C ALA A 160 -7.72 -19.00 -11.91
N LEU A 161 -7.03 -20.13 -12.03
CA LEU A 161 -7.54 -21.31 -12.74
C LEU A 161 -8.75 -21.92 -12.03
N ALA A 162 -8.70 -22.05 -10.71
CA ALA A 162 -9.82 -22.54 -9.91
C ALA A 162 -11.06 -21.65 -10.06
N ARG A 163 -10.88 -20.33 -10.06
CA ARG A 163 -11.93 -19.33 -10.32
C ARG A 163 -12.59 -19.56 -11.69
N GLN A 164 -11.78 -19.80 -12.72
CA GLN A 164 -12.26 -20.10 -14.06
C GLN A 164 -13.08 -21.40 -14.13
N LEU A 165 -12.63 -22.45 -13.42
CA LEU A 165 -13.25 -23.78 -13.46
C LEU A 165 -14.50 -23.90 -12.58
N LEU A 166 -14.48 -23.27 -11.40
CA LEU A 166 -15.54 -23.38 -10.40
C LEU A 166 -16.62 -22.30 -10.56
N GLY A 167 -16.35 -21.24 -11.33
CA GLY A 167 -17.26 -20.09 -11.47
C GLY A 167 -17.49 -19.33 -10.17
N THR A 168 -16.64 -19.51 -9.16
CA THR A 168 -16.73 -18.85 -7.85
C THR A 168 -15.74 -17.70 -7.74
N GLU A 169 -16.16 -16.63 -7.06
CA GLU A 169 -15.31 -15.49 -6.74
C GLU A 169 -14.23 -15.91 -5.72
N LEU A 170 -13.03 -16.23 -6.21
CA LEU A 170 -11.87 -16.56 -5.37
C LEU A 170 -10.90 -15.37 -5.25
N PRO A 171 -10.25 -15.19 -4.08
CA PRO A 171 -9.37 -14.05 -3.79
C PRO A 171 -7.95 -14.23 -4.38
N VAL A 172 -7.84 -14.18 -5.71
CA VAL A 172 -6.57 -14.29 -6.46
C VAL A 172 -5.57 -13.15 -6.16
N THR A 173 -6.10 -12.00 -5.78
CA THR A 173 -5.40 -10.70 -5.72
C THR A 173 -4.48 -10.61 -4.51
N LEU A 174 -4.87 -11.22 -3.39
CA LEU A 174 -4.13 -11.25 -2.14
C LEU A 174 -2.78 -11.97 -2.27
N PRO A 175 -2.69 -13.23 -2.74
CA PRO A 175 -1.41 -13.89 -2.90
C PRO A 175 -0.53 -13.21 -3.96
N LEU A 176 -1.13 -12.64 -5.01
CA LEU A 176 -0.41 -11.85 -6.01
C LEU A 176 0.22 -10.59 -5.40
N ALA A 177 -0.53 -9.84 -4.59
CA ALA A 177 -0.05 -8.66 -3.88
C ALA A 177 1.10 -9.00 -2.92
N LEU A 178 0.96 -10.05 -2.11
CA LEU A 178 2.03 -10.51 -1.22
C LEU A 178 3.29 -10.93 -1.98
N SER A 179 3.12 -11.62 -3.11
CA SER A 179 4.22 -12.01 -3.99
C SER A 179 5.02 -10.78 -4.43
N LEU A 180 4.33 -9.73 -4.90
CA LEU A 180 4.95 -8.46 -5.29
C LEU A 180 5.66 -7.75 -4.13
N MET A 181 5.12 -7.81 -2.91
CA MET A 181 5.78 -7.26 -1.73
C MET A 181 7.10 -7.98 -1.41
N PHE A 182 7.14 -9.32 -1.54
CA PHE A 182 8.40 -10.06 -1.42
C PHE A 182 9.38 -9.71 -2.54
N PHE A 183 8.90 -9.54 -3.78
CA PHE A 183 9.74 -9.06 -4.88
C PHE A 183 10.37 -7.67 -4.58
N ALA A 184 9.59 -6.74 -4.02
CA ALA A 184 10.10 -5.44 -3.60
C ALA A 184 11.21 -5.57 -2.55
N SER A 185 11.14 -6.56 -1.65
CA SER A 185 12.19 -6.83 -0.67
C SER A 185 13.50 -7.30 -1.31
N LEU A 186 13.45 -8.16 -2.33
CA LEU A 186 14.63 -8.60 -3.09
C LEU A 186 15.29 -7.41 -3.80
N ARG A 187 14.47 -6.46 -4.26
CA ARG A 187 14.94 -5.25 -4.93
C ARG A 187 15.71 -4.32 -3.99
N TYR A 188 15.34 -4.27 -2.71
CA TYR A 188 16.04 -3.51 -1.67
C TYR A 188 17.47 -4.04 -1.49
N GLU A 189 17.59 -5.34 -1.27
CA GLU A 189 18.87 -6.02 -1.04
C GLU A 189 19.79 -5.93 -2.26
N ALA A 190 19.24 -6.06 -3.48
CA ALA A 190 19.98 -5.86 -4.72
C ALA A 190 20.63 -4.46 -4.87
N LYS A 191 20.22 -3.47 -4.06
CA LYS A 191 20.80 -2.11 -4.03
C LYS A 191 21.66 -1.83 -2.81
N HIS A 192 21.17 -2.17 -1.62
CA HIS A 192 21.74 -1.69 -0.37
C HIS A 192 22.68 -2.70 0.30
N GLU A 193 22.77 -3.93 -0.23
CA GLU A 193 23.67 -4.95 0.31
C GLU A 193 25.14 -4.55 0.12
N SER A 194 25.92 -4.59 1.20
CA SER A 194 27.32 -4.16 1.21
C SER A 194 28.24 -5.15 0.50
N SER A 195 27.97 -6.45 0.65
CA SER A 195 28.73 -7.52 0.01
C SER A 195 28.46 -7.59 -1.50
N SER A 196 29.52 -7.52 -2.30
CA SER A 196 29.43 -7.61 -3.77
C SER A 196 28.81 -8.93 -4.24
N TYR A 197 29.14 -10.04 -3.56
CA TYR A 197 28.61 -11.37 -3.89
C TYR A 197 27.10 -11.47 -3.60
N ALA A 198 26.67 -11.08 -2.39
CA ALA A 198 25.26 -11.12 -2.01
C ALA A 198 24.41 -10.18 -2.88
N ARG A 199 24.95 -8.99 -3.22
CA ARG A 199 24.32 -8.05 -4.15
C ARG A 199 24.12 -8.63 -5.55
N ARG A 200 25.12 -9.33 -6.09
CA ARG A 200 25.02 -9.97 -7.41
C ARG A 200 23.95 -11.07 -7.40
N ARG A 201 23.97 -11.91 -6.37
CA ARG A 201 22.98 -12.98 -6.18
C ARG A 201 21.55 -12.43 -6.06
N ALA A 202 21.34 -11.38 -5.27
CA ALA A 202 20.04 -10.72 -5.15
C ALA A 202 19.55 -10.10 -6.48
N ARG A 203 20.46 -9.53 -7.29
CA ARG A 203 20.12 -9.02 -8.64
C ARG A 203 19.74 -10.14 -9.61
N GLU A 204 20.38 -11.29 -9.52
CA GLU A 204 20.05 -12.46 -10.34
C GLU A 204 18.68 -13.00 -9.99
N TYR A 205 18.38 -13.22 -8.71
CA TYR A 205 17.05 -13.64 -8.26
C TYR A 205 15.97 -12.60 -8.60
N ALA A 206 16.20 -11.31 -8.38
CA ALA A 206 15.23 -10.28 -8.73
C ALA A 206 14.93 -10.26 -10.25
N ARG A 207 15.94 -10.43 -11.11
CA ARG A 207 15.73 -10.54 -12.56
C ARG A 207 14.98 -11.82 -12.94
N TYR A 208 15.30 -12.93 -12.29
CA TYR A 208 14.62 -14.20 -12.49
C TYR A 208 13.13 -14.11 -12.12
N THR A 209 12.80 -13.60 -10.93
CA THR A 209 11.40 -13.41 -10.50
C THR A 209 10.67 -12.44 -11.42
N LEU A 210 11.32 -11.36 -11.87
CA LEU A 210 10.71 -10.41 -12.81
C LEU A 210 10.34 -11.08 -14.15
N ARG A 211 11.21 -11.92 -14.71
CA ARG A 211 10.92 -12.68 -15.93
C ARG A 211 9.72 -13.61 -15.75
N ILE A 212 9.61 -14.25 -14.59
CA ILE A 212 8.47 -15.11 -14.27
C ILE A 212 7.19 -14.28 -14.17
N TYR A 213 7.20 -13.11 -13.50
CA TYR A 213 6.02 -12.24 -13.51
C TYR A 213 5.60 -11.85 -14.92
N LEU A 214 6.53 -11.46 -15.79
CA LEU A 214 6.20 -11.08 -17.17
C LEU A 214 5.51 -12.22 -17.95
N LEU A 215 5.87 -13.48 -17.66
CA LEU A 215 5.27 -14.65 -18.31
C LEU A 215 3.94 -15.06 -17.68
N VAL A 216 3.86 -15.08 -16.34
CA VAL A 216 2.74 -15.67 -15.59
C VAL A 216 1.61 -14.66 -15.38
N LEU A 217 1.91 -13.36 -15.24
CA LEU A 217 0.92 -12.35 -14.90
C LEU A 217 -0.17 -12.22 -15.98
N PRO A 218 0.12 -12.19 -17.30
CA PRO A 218 -0.93 -12.25 -18.32
C PRO A 218 -1.84 -13.48 -18.21
N ILE A 219 -1.26 -14.65 -17.88
CA ILE A 219 -1.99 -15.91 -17.72
C ILE A 219 -2.93 -15.84 -16.51
N ILE A 220 -2.48 -15.27 -15.39
CA ILE A 220 -3.31 -15.07 -14.18
C ILE A 220 -4.54 -14.22 -14.51
N PHE A 221 -4.35 -13.10 -15.22
CA PHE A 221 -5.46 -12.20 -15.54
C PHE A 221 -6.43 -12.81 -16.56
N LEU A 222 -5.91 -13.47 -17.59
CA LEU A 222 -6.73 -14.19 -18.58
C LEU A 222 -7.53 -15.33 -17.93
N ALA A 223 -6.90 -16.14 -17.08
CA ALA A 223 -7.59 -17.23 -16.40
C ALA A 223 -8.65 -16.71 -15.42
N GLY A 224 -8.29 -15.74 -14.57
CA GLY A 224 -9.15 -15.28 -13.49
C GLY A 224 -10.34 -14.41 -13.95
N TRP A 225 -10.20 -13.67 -15.06
CA TRP A 225 -11.17 -12.64 -15.46
C TRP A 225 -11.47 -12.62 -16.97
N SER A 226 -11.28 -13.74 -17.68
CA SER A 226 -11.63 -13.84 -19.11
C SER A 226 -13.09 -13.52 -19.44
N ALA A 227 -14.01 -13.69 -18.48
CA ALA A 227 -15.42 -13.35 -18.65
C ALA A 227 -15.67 -11.83 -18.78
N ASP A 228 -14.81 -11.00 -18.16
CA ASP A 228 -14.96 -9.54 -18.13
C ASP A 228 -14.01 -8.88 -19.14
N ALA A 229 -14.42 -8.82 -20.41
CA ALA A 229 -13.59 -8.40 -21.54
C ALA A 229 -12.91 -7.02 -21.37
N THR A 230 -13.47 -6.13 -20.56
CA THR A 230 -12.95 -4.77 -20.34
C THR A 230 -12.10 -4.62 -19.07
N ALA A 231 -12.27 -5.49 -18.07
CA ALA A 231 -11.62 -5.33 -16.77
C ALA A 231 -10.21 -5.93 -16.74
N TRP A 232 -10.03 -7.15 -17.26
CA TRP A 232 -8.75 -7.86 -17.18
C TRP A 232 -7.60 -7.15 -17.92
N PRO A 233 -7.78 -6.50 -19.10
CA PRO A 233 -6.69 -5.81 -19.78
C PRO A 233 -6.26 -4.55 -19.02
N ARG A 234 -7.24 -3.79 -18.51
CA ARG A 234 -7.00 -2.57 -17.72
C ARG A 234 -6.17 -2.86 -16.47
N ASP A 235 -6.53 -3.91 -15.75
CA ASP A 235 -5.88 -4.25 -14.49
C ASP A 235 -4.49 -4.86 -14.75
N LEU A 236 -4.35 -5.71 -15.76
CA LEU A 236 -3.05 -6.21 -16.24
C LEU A 236 -2.09 -5.05 -16.57
N LEU A 237 -2.55 -4.05 -17.33
CA LEU A 237 -1.78 -2.85 -17.66
C LEU A 237 -1.41 -2.05 -16.41
N THR A 238 -2.34 -1.94 -15.46
CA THR A 238 -2.12 -1.23 -14.19
C THR A 238 -1.04 -1.91 -13.34
N TYR A 239 -1.06 -3.25 -13.24
CA TYR A 239 -0.01 -4.03 -12.56
C TYR A 239 1.34 -3.91 -13.26
N ALA A 240 1.37 -4.00 -14.58
CA ALA A 240 2.60 -3.82 -15.37
C ALA A 240 3.18 -2.41 -15.16
N LEU A 241 2.33 -1.38 -15.22
CA LEU A 241 2.73 0.01 -14.96
C LEU A 241 3.27 0.18 -13.54
N ALA A 242 2.62 -0.41 -12.53
CA ALA A 242 3.07 -0.35 -11.14
C ALA A 242 4.48 -0.93 -10.96
N ILE A 243 4.75 -2.10 -11.56
CA ILE A 243 6.07 -2.75 -11.50
C ILE A 243 7.12 -1.89 -12.22
N VAL A 244 6.82 -1.43 -13.44
CA VAL A 244 7.77 -0.63 -14.25
C VAL A 244 8.11 0.68 -13.54
N THR A 245 7.11 1.42 -13.09
CA THR A 245 7.31 2.70 -12.41
C THR A 245 8.04 2.53 -11.07
N PHE A 246 7.72 1.49 -10.28
CA PHE A 246 8.47 1.15 -9.07
C PHE A 246 9.94 0.83 -9.37
N LEU A 247 10.22 0.06 -10.43
CA LEU A 247 11.59 -0.24 -10.83
C LEU A 247 12.34 1.00 -11.30
N LEU A 248 11.69 1.90 -12.03
CA LEU A 248 12.27 3.17 -12.51
C LEU A 248 12.60 4.12 -11.34
N VAL A 249 11.64 4.39 -10.45
CA VAL A 249 11.82 5.29 -9.30
C VAL A 249 12.90 4.76 -8.36
N THR A 250 12.91 3.46 -8.11
CA THR A 250 13.94 2.91 -7.23
C THR A 250 15.32 2.96 -7.90
N SER A 251 15.45 2.91 -9.23
CA SER A 251 16.74 2.72 -9.92
C SER A 251 17.36 3.97 -10.55
N ARG A 252 16.57 4.75 -11.30
CA ARG A 252 17.06 5.83 -12.17
C ARG A 252 16.53 7.19 -11.80
N LEU A 253 15.37 7.26 -11.14
CA LEU A 253 14.67 8.51 -10.83
C LEU A 253 14.57 8.70 -9.31
N PRO A 254 15.61 9.26 -8.64
CA PRO A 254 15.51 9.60 -7.23
C PRO A 254 14.56 10.77 -7.06
N LEU A 255 13.26 10.49 -6.91
CA LEU A 255 12.25 11.48 -6.57
C LEU A 255 12.53 12.03 -5.17
N ARG A 256 13.03 13.26 -5.07
CA ARG A 256 13.36 13.90 -3.79
C ARG A 256 12.53 15.15 -3.50
N ALA A 257 11.44 15.33 -4.25
CA ALA A 257 10.59 16.50 -4.10
C ALA A 257 10.06 16.62 -2.65
N PRO A 258 10.42 17.69 -1.90
CA PRO A 258 9.99 17.89 -0.53
C PRO A 258 8.47 17.73 -0.29
N PRO A 259 7.56 18.24 -1.16
CA PRO A 259 6.13 18.07 -0.93
C PRO A 259 5.69 16.60 -1.04
N LEU A 260 6.26 15.83 -1.97
CA LEU A 260 5.95 14.39 -2.08
C LEU A 260 6.47 13.60 -0.88
N VAL A 261 7.66 13.94 -0.37
CA VAL A 261 8.21 13.30 0.84
C VAL A 261 7.32 13.60 2.05
N TRP A 262 6.89 14.86 2.20
CA TRP A 262 5.97 15.26 3.26
C TRP A 262 4.64 14.52 3.15
N LEU A 263 4.05 14.44 1.97
CA LEU A 263 2.80 13.72 1.76
C LEU A 263 2.97 12.21 2.00
N GLY A 264 4.11 11.66 1.62
CA GLY A 264 4.49 10.28 1.92
C GLY A 264 4.50 9.97 3.42
N SER A 265 4.91 10.93 4.24
CA SER A 265 4.88 10.77 5.70
C SER A 265 3.45 10.66 6.27
N LEU A 266 2.46 11.23 5.57
CA LEU A 266 1.03 11.21 5.93
C LEU A 266 0.24 10.08 5.24
N SER A 267 0.84 9.44 4.23
CA SER A 267 0.18 8.46 3.37
C SER A 267 -0.65 7.42 4.14
N TYR A 268 -0.17 6.91 5.26
CA TYR A 268 -0.90 5.90 6.02
C TYR A 268 -2.24 6.42 6.57
N SER A 269 -2.21 7.55 7.28
CA SER A 269 -3.40 8.16 7.85
C SER A 269 -4.36 8.65 6.77
N LEU A 270 -3.82 9.18 5.66
CA LEU A 270 -4.63 9.57 4.51
C LEU A 270 -5.38 8.39 3.91
N TYR A 271 -4.71 7.26 3.64
CA TYR A 271 -5.35 6.08 3.06
C TYR A 271 -6.50 5.54 3.93
N LEU A 272 -6.37 5.59 5.26
CA LEU A 272 -7.39 5.07 6.17
C LEU A 272 -8.56 6.04 6.40
N LEU A 273 -8.27 7.35 6.48
CA LEU A 273 -9.28 8.34 6.84
C LEU A 273 -10.03 8.90 5.62
N LEU A 274 -9.45 8.82 4.41
CA LEU A 274 -10.03 9.41 3.21
C LEU A 274 -11.49 8.99 2.95
N PRO A 275 -11.87 7.69 3.01
CA PRO A 275 -13.28 7.30 2.80
C PRO A 275 -14.24 7.89 3.83
N ALA A 276 -13.83 7.94 5.10
CA ALA A 276 -14.64 8.50 6.17
C ALA A 276 -14.81 10.03 6.01
N MET A 277 -13.73 10.73 5.67
CA MET A 277 -13.75 12.17 5.46
C MET A 277 -14.54 12.57 4.22
N GLN A 278 -14.50 11.74 3.16
CA GLN A 278 -15.35 11.92 2.00
C GLN A 278 -16.83 11.87 2.38
N ARG A 279 -17.24 10.83 3.14
CA ARG A 279 -18.62 10.72 3.59
C ARG A 279 -19.05 11.89 4.47
N LEU A 280 -18.17 12.34 5.37
CA LEU A 280 -18.44 13.52 6.19
C LEU A 280 -18.65 14.77 5.32
N SER A 281 -17.87 14.94 4.25
CA SER A 281 -18.04 16.06 3.33
C SER A 281 -19.37 16.03 2.57
N GLU A 282 -19.86 14.84 2.20
CA GLU A 282 -21.15 14.65 1.56
C GLU A 282 -22.29 15.06 2.51
N LEU A 283 -22.20 14.66 3.79
CA LEU A 283 -23.17 15.07 4.80
C LEU A 283 -23.15 16.59 5.04
N LEU A 284 -21.97 17.22 5.07
CA LEU A 284 -21.84 18.66 5.23
C LEU A 284 -22.39 19.43 4.03
N THR A 285 -22.10 19.00 2.80
CA THR A 285 -22.62 19.63 1.59
C THR A 285 -24.14 19.51 1.48
N GLN A 286 -24.70 18.36 1.88
CA GLN A 286 -26.15 18.17 2.00
C GLN A 286 -26.77 19.07 3.07
N ALA A 287 -26.16 19.18 4.26
CA ALA A 287 -26.64 20.04 5.33
C ALA A 287 -26.61 21.53 4.98
N LEU A 288 -25.66 21.95 4.14
CA LEU A 288 -25.55 23.32 3.62
C LEU A 288 -26.52 23.60 2.44
N GLY A 289 -27.32 22.62 2.01
CA GLY A 289 -28.27 22.77 0.92
C GLY A 289 -27.64 22.98 -0.46
N LEU A 290 -26.34 22.68 -0.61
CA LEU A 290 -25.64 22.81 -1.88
C LEU A 290 -26.13 21.70 -2.82
N THR A 291 -26.73 22.07 -3.94
CA THR A 291 -27.20 21.14 -4.97
C THR A 291 -26.55 21.43 -6.32
N GLY A 292 -26.35 20.39 -7.12
CA GLY A 292 -25.77 20.49 -8.47
C GLY A 292 -24.24 20.38 -8.52
N PRO A 293 -23.60 20.76 -9.64
CA PRO A 293 -22.17 20.55 -9.89
C PRO A 293 -21.27 21.33 -8.92
N THR A 294 -21.73 22.49 -8.43
CA THR A 294 -21.04 23.26 -7.39
C THR A 294 -20.94 22.50 -6.05
N ALA A 295 -21.93 21.65 -5.73
CA ALA A 295 -21.88 20.79 -4.55
C ALA A 295 -20.82 19.70 -4.68
N SER A 296 -20.63 19.14 -5.87
CA SER A 296 -19.61 18.11 -6.13
C SER A 296 -18.18 18.66 -5.99
N LEU A 297 -17.93 19.87 -6.53
CA LEU A 297 -16.66 20.57 -6.38
C LEU A 297 -16.41 21.00 -4.93
N ALA A 298 -17.42 21.58 -4.26
CA ALA A 298 -17.32 21.94 -2.84
C ALA A 298 -17.08 20.70 -1.97
N GLY A 299 -17.76 19.58 -2.24
CA GLY A 299 -17.59 18.31 -1.55
C GLY A 299 -16.18 17.73 -1.72
N ALA A 300 -15.62 17.77 -2.93
CA ALA A 300 -14.24 17.34 -3.18
C ALA A 300 -13.21 18.23 -2.44
N VAL A 301 -13.41 19.55 -2.43
CA VAL A 301 -12.55 20.48 -1.69
C VAL A 301 -12.65 20.24 -0.18
N PHE A 302 -13.86 20.11 0.36
CA PHE A 302 -14.07 19.80 1.78
C PHE A 302 -13.48 18.45 2.16
N SER A 303 -13.68 17.41 1.33
CA SER A 303 -13.05 16.09 1.52
C SER A 303 -11.54 16.19 1.62
N LEU A 304 -10.90 16.93 0.70
CA LEU A 304 -9.46 17.10 0.68
C LEU A 304 -8.95 17.82 1.93
N LEU A 305 -9.61 18.91 2.32
CA LEU A 305 -9.25 19.67 3.52
C LEU A 305 -9.44 18.84 4.80
N LEU A 306 -10.55 18.11 4.91
CA LEU A 306 -10.83 17.23 6.04
C LEU A 306 -9.84 16.06 6.09
N ALA A 307 -9.51 15.44 4.95
CA ALA A 307 -8.53 14.35 4.89
C ALA A 307 -7.12 14.82 5.26
N LEU A 308 -6.65 15.94 4.71
CA LEU A 308 -5.34 16.50 5.06
C LEU A 308 -5.29 16.98 6.51
N GLY A 309 -6.34 17.68 6.96
CA GLY A 309 -6.46 18.18 8.33
C GLY A 309 -6.48 17.05 9.36
N SER A 310 -7.34 16.04 9.17
CA SER A 310 -7.41 14.87 10.04
C SER A 310 -6.12 14.05 10.03
N ALA A 311 -5.47 13.86 8.88
CA ALA A 311 -4.18 13.17 8.80
C ALA A 311 -3.07 13.94 9.53
N GLN A 312 -3.06 15.29 9.45
CA GLN A 312 -2.12 16.12 10.21
C GLN A 312 -2.38 16.04 11.72
N LEU A 313 -3.63 16.13 12.14
CA LEU A 313 -4.01 16.02 13.55
C LEU A 313 -3.63 14.64 14.11
N CYS A 314 -3.95 13.56 13.40
CA CYS A 314 -3.55 12.21 13.78
C CYS A 314 -2.03 12.08 13.92
N ARG A 315 -1.27 12.71 13.01
CA ARG A 315 0.18 12.70 13.09
C ARG A 315 0.68 13.36 14.37
N GLN A 316 0.11 14.50 14.75
CA GLN A 316 0.55 15.27 15.91
C GLN A 316 0.12 14.62 17.23
N VAL A 317 -1.12 14.13 17.29
CA VAL A 317 -1.75 13.62 18.52
C VAL A 317 -1.47 12.14 18.76
N LEU A 318 -1.32 11.32 17.71
CA LEU A 318 -1.14 9.87 17.83
C LEU A 318 0.26 9.45 17.39
N ASP A 319 0.66 9.73 16.15
CA ASP A 319 1.88 9.14 15.59
C ASP A 319 3.15 9.57 16.32
N LEU A 320 3.32 10.88 16.56
CA LEU A 320 4.52 11.42 17.21
C LEU A 320 4.68 10.97 18.67
N PRO A 321 3.66 11.12 19.56
CA PRO A 321 3.81 10.74 20.96
C PRO A 321 3.95 9.22 21.13
N LEU A 322 3.19 8.41 20.38
CA LEU A 322 3.28 6.95 20.47
C LEU A 322 4.58 6.41 19.87
N ALA A 323 5.12 7.04 18.82
CA ALA A 323 6.45 6.72 18.33
C ALA A 323 7.55 7.07 19.35
N HIS A 324 7.39 8.15 20.12
CA HIS A 324 8.32 8.47 21.22
C HIS A 324 8.17 7.49 22.39
N ALA A 325 6.94 7.11 22.77
CA ALA A 325 6.69 6.10 23.80
C ALA A 325 7.27 4.73 23.39
N GLY A 326 7.07 4.31 22.14
CA GLY A 326 7.63 3.08 21.60
C GLY A 326 9.17 3.07 21.63
N ARG A 327 9.82 4.20 21.33
CA ARG A 327 11.28 4.34 21.44
C ARG A 327 11.76 4.17 22.89
N ARG A 328 11.09 4.82 23.85
CA ARG A 328 11.39 4.70 25.29
C ARG A 328 11.24 3.25 25.79
N LEU A 329 10.20 2.54 25.35
CA LEU A 329 9.94 1.15 25.72
C LEU A 329 10.99 0.17 25.17
N THR A 330 11.51 0.41 23.97
CA THR A 330 12.55 -0.44 23.36
C THR A 330 13.99 -0.05 23.73
N ARG A 331 14.22 0.86 24.68
CA ARG A 331 15.56 1.29 25.17
C ARG A 331 16.62 1.59 24.08
N GLN A 332 16.19 1.95 22.88
CA GLN A 332 17.11 2.52 21.89
C GLN A 332 17.38 3.97 22.28
N HIS A 333 18.50 4.18 22.98
CA HIS A 333 19.07 5.52 23.16
C HIS A 333 19.48 6.06 21.79
N ASP A 334 19.17 7.33 21.56
CA ASP A 334 19.36 8.05 20.31
C ASP A 334 20.76 7.84 19.68
N LEU A 335 20.76 7.46 18.40
CA LEU A 335 21.51 8.27 17.44
C LEU A 335 20.53 9.36 16.97
N MET A 336 20.83 10.59 17.37
CA MET A 336 19.98 11.79 17.41
C MET A 336 18.92 11.98 16.29
N PRO A 337 17.76 12.59 16.63
CA PRO A 337 16.77 13.03 15.65
C PRO A 337 17.27 14.25 14.84
N LEU A 338 17.23 14.13 13.51
CA LEU A 338 17.32 15.25 12.56
C LEU A 338 16.13 16.21 12.77
N ALA A 339 16.38 17.32 13.46
CA ALA A 339 15.48 18.48 13.49
C ALA A 339 16.20 19.85 13.52
N ARG A 340 17.50 19.93 13.20
CA ARG A 340 18.18 21.20 12.90
C ARG A 340 19.21 20.99 11.80
N LEU A 341 18.84 21.29 10.57
CA LEU A 341 19.72 21.71 9.46
C LEU A 341 18.82 22.31 8.36
N HIS A 342 18.02 23.31 8.74
CA HIS A 342 17.54 24.36 7.85
C HIS A 342 17.85 25.68 8.56
N SER A 343 19.13 26.03 8.55
CA SER A 343 19.63 27.39 8.80
C SER A 343 21.08 27.44 8.35
N ARG A 344 21.28 27.55 7.04
CA ARG A 344 22.24 28.44 6.38
C ARG A 344 22.13 28.23 4.87
#